data_AF-A0A0P9DWV0-F1
#
_entry.id   AF-A0A0P9DWV0-F1
#
_cell.length_a   1.000
_cell.length_b   1.000
_cell.length_c   1.000
_cell.angle_alpha   90.00
_cell.angle_beta   90.00
_cell.angle_gamma   90.00
#
_symmetry.space_group_name_H-M   'P 1'
#
loop_
_entity.id
_entity.type
_entity.pdbx_description
1 polymer ?
#
loop_
_entity_poly.entity_id
_entity_poly.type
_entity_poly.pdbx_seq_one_letter_code
_entity_poly.pdbx_strand_id
1 'polypeptide(L)'
;MQFISLDWQMTDWKLSEDERNELIDHFHTKYGAEILFDSYPQLKEKNKLDPKTNSLYGILLNIEKLEIHSPESVTVTGGKYRSPLGAAGMTATWQKTKNGWEIVKTTDHWIS
;
A
#
# COMPACT_ATOMS: atom_id res chain seq x y z
N MET A 1 -12.96 9.16 -4.87
CA MET A 1 -11.97 8.10 -5.17
C MET A 1 -12.73 6.79 -5.15
N GLN A 2 -12.61 5.93 -6.17
CA GLN A 2 -13.46 4.74 -6.27
C GLN A 2 -12.96 3.55 -5.45
N PHE A 3 -11.64 3.36 -5.37
CA PHE A 3 -11.03 2.26 -4.64
C PHE A 3 -9.67 2.64 -4.04
N ILE A 4 -9.20 1.83 -3.10
CA ILE A 4 -7.81 1.74 -2.64
C ILE A 4 -7.36 0.31 -2.94
N SER A 5 -6.33 0.15 -3.78
CA SER A 5 -5.72 -1.16 -4.01
C SER A 5 -4.47 -1.29 -3.17
N LEU A 6 -4.30 -2.45 -2.53
CA LEU A 6 -3.12 -2.83 -1.76
C LEU A 6 -2.34 -3.88 -2.55
N ASP A 7 -1.23 -3.48 -3.18
CA ASP A 7 -0.33 -4.41 -3.85
C ASP A 7 0.63 -5.03 -2.84
N TRP A 8 0.29 -6.26 -2.45
CA TRP A 8 0.98 -7.08 -1.46
C TRP A 8 1.94 -8.10 -2.11
N GLN A 9 2.09 -8.07 -3.44
CA GLN A 9 2.77 -9.13 -4.20
C GLN A 9 4.28 -9.19 -3.97
N MET A 10 4.88 -8.11 -3.45
CA MET A 10 6.31 -8.06 -3.11
C MET A 10 6.66 -8.77 -1.80
N THR A 11 5.66 -9.30 -1.08
CA THR A 11 5.89 -10.07 0.14
C THR A 11 5.56 -11.54 -0.11
N ASP A 12 6.37 -12.45 0.44
CA ASP A 12 6.02 -13.87 0.50
C ASP A 12 4.87 -14.16 1.48
N TRP A 13 4.44 -13.12 2.21
CA TRP A 13 3.36 -13.20 3.18
C TRP A 13 2.01 -13.21 2.47
N LYS A 14 1.37 -14.38 2.52
CA LYS A 14 -0.05 -14.52 2.19
C LYS A 14 -0.89 -14.16 3.40
N LEU A 15 -1.56 -13.01 3.33
CA LEU A 15 -2.56 -12.63 4.32
C LEU A 15 -3.65 -13.71 4.38
N SER A 16 -4.01 -14.11 5.59
CA SER A 16 -5.18 -14.92 5.87
C SER A 16 -6.47 -14.17 5.50
N GLU A 17 -7.58 -14.89 5.44
CA GLU A 17 -8.89 -14.30 5.15
C GLU A 17 -9.29 -13.28 6.24
N ASP A 18 -9.03 -13.61 7.51
CA ASP A 18 -9.31 -12.72 8.64
C ASP A 18 -8.48 -11.43 8.57
N GLU A 19 -7.17 -11.53 8.31
CA GLU A 19 -6.29 -10.36 8.14
C GLU A 19 -6.72 -9.49 6.95
N ARG A 20 -7.17 -10.12 5.85
CA ARG A 20 -7.71 -9.40 4.70
C ARG A 20 -8.99 -8.66 5.06
N ASN A 21 -9.92 -9.32 5.75
CA ASN A 21 -11.19 -8.72 6.16
C ASN A 21 -10.96 -7.56 7.13
N GLU A 22 -10.02 -7.68 8.07
CA GLU A 22 -9.65 -6.59 8.97
C GLU A 22 -9.13 -5.36 8.23
N LEU A 23 -8.25 -5.56 7.23
CA LEU A 23 -7.78 -4.47 6.37
C LEU A 23 -8.92 -3.84 5.57
N ILE A 24 -9.78 -4.66 4.97
CA ILE A 24 -10.95 -4.19 4.22
C ILE A 24 -11.82 -3.31 5.13
N ASP A 25 -12.19 -3.81 6.31
CA ASP A 25 -13.05 -3.11 7.25
C ASP A 25 -12.42 -1.80 7.75
N HIS A 26 -11.12 -1.81 8.05
CA HIS A 26 -10.41 -0.61 8.49
C HIS A 26 -10.46 0.50 7.43
N PHE A 27 -10.05 0.19 6.20
CA PHE A 27 -10.00 1.21 5.14
C PHE A 27 -11.41 1.58 4.65
N HIS A 28 -12.34 0.62 4.60
CA HIS A 28 -13.73 0.90 4.23
C HIS A 28 -14.41 1.80 5.25
N THR A 29 -14.28 1.51 6.55
CA THR A 29 -14.85 2.35 7.62
C THR A 29 -14.25 3.76 7.61
N LYS A 30 -12.95 3.88 7.36
CA LYS A 30 -12.25 5.18 7.41
C LYS A 30 -12.46 6.04 6.16
N TYR A 31 -12.56 5.44 4.98
CA TYR A 31 -12.54 6.16 3.71
C TYR A 31 -13.75 5.92 2.81
N GLY A 32 -14.62 4.96 3.12
CA GLY A 32 -15.78 4.60 2.31
C GLY A 32 -15.44 4.09 0.91
N ALA A 33 -14.21 3.59 0.69
CA ALA A 33 -13.72 3.13 -0.59
C ALA A 33 -13.81 1.60 -0.73
N GLU A 34 -13.92 1.10 -1.97
CA GLU A 34 -13.71 -0.32 -2.28
C GLU A 34 -12.24 -0.68 -2.03
N ILE A 35 -11.98 -1.79 -1.35
CA ILE A 35 -10.62 -2.25 -1.07
C ILE A 35 -10.30 -3.42 -1.99
N LEU A 36 -9.22 -3.26 -2.76
CA LEU A 36 -8.72 -4.25 -3.71
C LEU A 36 -7.35 -4.75 -3.26
N PHE A 37 -6.97 -5.93 -3.74
CA PHE A 37 -5.64 -6.52 -3.52
C PHE A 37 -4.98 -6.84 -4.87
N ASP A 38 -5.00 -5.84 -5.76
CA ASP A 38 -4.54 -5.96 -7.13
C ASP A 38 -3.27 -5.10 -7.36
N SER A 39 -2.33 -5.64 -8.13
CA SER A 39 -1.20 -4.88 -8.64
C SER A 39 -1.61 -3.97 -9.80
N TYR A 40 -0.75 -3.01 -10.16
CA TYR A 40 -1.04 -2.08 -11.27
C TYR A 40 -1.41 -2.79 -12.59
N PRO A 41 -0.69 -3.85 -13.04
CA PRO A 41 -1.08 -4.61 -14.22
C PRO A 41 -2.49 -5.21 -14.12
N GLN A 42 -2.87 -5.76 -12.96
CA GLN A 42 -4.19 -6.35 -12.75
C GLN A 42 -5.30 -5.28 -12.76
N LEU A 43 -5.04 -4.10 -12.17
CA LEU A 43 -5.96 -2.96 -12.26
C LEU A 43 -6.16 -2.50 -13.71
N LYS A 44 -5.10 -2.56 -14.52
CA LYS A 44 -5.17 -2.26 -15.95
C LYS A 44 -6.06 -3.25 -16.69
N GLU A 45 -5.87 -4.55 -16.47
CA GLU A 45 -6.69 -5.62 -17.08
C GLU A 45 -8.17 -5.49 -16.69
N LYS A 46 -8.46 -5.01 -15.48
CA LYS A 46 -9.82 -4.77 -14.97
C LYS A 46 -10.43 -3.42 -15.42
N ASN A 47 -9.77 -2.68 -16.31
CA ASN A 47 -10.21 -1.34 -16.77
C ASN A 47 -10.43 -0.33 -15.63
N LYS A 48 -9.66 -0.42 -14.55
CA LYS A 48 -9.75 0.46 -13.37
C LYS A 48 -8.96 1.78 -13.52
N LEU A 49 -8.60 2.13 -14.76
CA LEU A 49 -7.84 3.32 -15.12
C LEU A 49 -8.43 4.01 -16.34
N ASP A 50 -8.25 5.32 -16.40
CA ASP A 50 -8.62 6.15 -17.55
C ASP A 50 -7.74 5.77 -18.76
N PRO A 51 -8.33 5.35 -19.89
CA PRO A 51 -7.56 4.82 -21.02
C PRO A 51 -6.76 5.90 -21.78
N LYS A 52 -7.07 7.19 -21.58
CA LYS A 52 -6.35 8.30 -22.22
C LYS A 52 -5.13 8.72 -21.42
N THR A 53 -5.26 8.73 -20.09
CA THR A 53 -4.24 9.27 -19.18
C THR A 53 -3.48 8.18 -18.42
N ASN A 54 -3.95 6.93 -18.45
CA ASN A 54 -3.50 5.82 -17.61
C ASN A 54 -3.60 6.12 -16.09
N SER A 55 -4.42 7.09 -15.69
CA SER A 55 -4.64 7.40 -14.27
C SER A 55 -5.65 6.44 -13.65
N LEU A 56 -5.36 5.93 -12.45
CA LEU A 56 -6.30 5.12 -11.68
C LEU A 56 -7.52 5.94 -11.27
N TYR A 57 -8.72 5.35 -11.33
CA TYR A 57 -9.93 5.94 -10.72
C TYR A 57 -9.90 5.87 -9.17
N GLY A 58 -8.96 5.11 -8.63
CA GLY A 58 -8.63 4.98 -7.21
C GLY A 58 -7.19 5.41 -6.90
N ILE A 59 -6.62 4.82 -5.86
CA ILE A 59 -5.19 4.85 -5.57
C ILE A 59 -4.66 3.44 -5.43
N LEU A 60 -3.39 3.26 -5.72
CA LEU A 60 -2.64 2.03 -5.45
C LEU A 60 -1.60 2.34 -4.38
N LEU A 61 -1.61 1.56 -3.29
CA LEU A 61 -0.55 1.51 -2.29
C LEU A 61 0.22 0.22 -2.52
N ASN A 62 1.54 0.30 -2.65
CA ASN A 62 2.41 -0.86 -2.81
C ASN A 62 3.49 -0.87 -1.73
N ILE A 63 3.89 -2.06 -1.34
CA ILE A 63 5.13 -2.28 -0.59
C ILE A 63 6.22 -2.59 -1.61
N GLU A 64 7.26 -1.78 -1.65
CA GLU A 64 8.39 -1.94 -2.57
C GLU A 64 9.52 -2.75 -1.93
N LYS A 65 9.74 -2.53 -0.64
CA LYS A 65 10.80 -3.19 0.12
C LYS A 65 10.40 -3.35 1.58
N LEU A 66 10.70 -4.52 2.13
CA LEU A 66 10.57 -4.84 3.54
C LEU A 66 11.93 -5.28 4.07
N GLU A 67 12.43 -4.60 5.11
CA GLU A 67 13.71 -4.93 5.75
C GLU A 67 13.47 -5.21 7.24
N ILE A 68 13.59 -6.47 7.63
CA ILE A 68 13.46 -6.90 9.02
C ILE A 68 14.85 -6.83 9.65
N HIS A 69 15.07 -5.84 10.52
CA HIS A 69 16.35 -5.66 11.23
C HIS A 69 16.41 -6.54 12.48
N SER A 70 15.26 -6.75 13.14
CA SER A 70 15.08 -7.60 14.31
C SER A 70 13.58 -7.92 14.51
N PRO A 71 13.20 -8.82 15.44
CA PRO A 71 11.79 -9.05 15.77
C PRO A 71 11.02 -7.80 16.23
N GLU A 72 11.73 -6.73 16.60
CA GLU A 72 11.16 -5.49 17.15
C GLU A 72 11.46 -4.27 16.26
N SER A 73 12.06 -4.45 15.08
CA SER A 73 12.43 -3.33 14.21
C SER A 73 12.35 -3.73 12.74
N VAL A 74 11.57 -2.96 11.98
CA VAL A 74 11.34 -3.17 10.55
C VAL A 74 11.33 -1.85 9.79
N THR A 75 11.92 -1.82 8.61
CA THR A 75 11.78 -0.71 7.66
C THR A 75 10.90 -1.14 6.50
N VAL A 76 9.90 -0.34 6.19
CA VAL A 76 9.02 -0.51 5.04
C VAL A 76 9.25 0.66 4.09
N THR A 77 9.60 0.36 2.85
CA THR A 77 9.55 1.30 1.74
C THR A 77 8.36 0.95 0.88
N GLY A 78 7.53 1.96 0.59
CA GLY A 78 6.36 1.80 -0.25
C GLY A 78 6.02 3.08 -0.96
N GLY A 79 5.02 3.00 -1.83
CA GLY A 79 4.59 4.10 -2.68
C GLY A 79 3.08 4.24 -2.73
N LYS A 80 2.67 5.45 -3.08
CA LYS A 80 1.29 5.78 -3.47
C LYS A 80 1.29 6.18 -4.93
N TYR A 81 0.58 5.39 -5.72
CA TYR A 81 0.44 5.55 -7.16
C TYR A 81 -0.98 5.98 -7.49
N ARG A 82 -1.08 7.01 -8.34
CA ARG A 82 -2.35 7.42 -8.95
C ARG A 82 -2.26 7.50 -10.46
N SER A 83 -1.09 7.85 -10.99
CA SER A 83 -0.82 7.89 -12.42
C SER A 83 0.66 7.55 -12.67
N PRO A 84 1.03 7.28 -13.94
CA PRO A 84 2.42 7.03 -14.31
C PRO A 84 3.37 8.21 -14.09
N LEU A 85 2.84 9.41 -13.84
CA LEU A 85 3.59 10.67 -13.80
C LEU A 85 3.73 11.24 -12.39
N GLY A 86 3.30 10.50 -11.37
CA GLY A 86 3.35 10.96 -9.99
C GLY A 86 3.19 9.82 -9.01
N ALA A 87 4.32 9.35 -8.50
CA ALA A 87 4.37 8.44 -7.37
C ALA A 87 5.00 9.14 -6.17
N ALA A 88 4.32 9.09 -5.04
CA ALA A 88 4.87 9.55 -3.76
C ALA A 88 5.38 8.30 -3.03
N GLY A 89 6.69 8.23 -2.83
CA GLY A 89 7.34 7.19 -2.05
C GLY A 89 7.46 7.60 -0.58
N MET A 90 7.50 6.61 0.29
CA MET A 90 7.78 6.80 1.71
C MET A 90 8.58 5.61 2.21
N THR A 91 9.63 5.89 2.98
CA THR A 91 10.31 4.90 3.80
C THR A 91 10.01 5.19 5.26
N ALA A 92 9.46 4.22 5.98
CA ALA A 92 9.16 4.30 7.41
C ALA A 92 9.85 3.17 8.17
N THR A 93 10.56 3.51 9.24
CA THR A 93 11.09 2.55 10.20
C THR A 93 10.17 2.49 11.41
N TRP A 94 9.73 1.28 11.72
CA TRP A 94 8.86 0.95 12.84
C TRP A 94 9.66 0.22 13.92
N GLN A 95 9.38 0.57 15.18
CA GLN A 95 9.86 -0.18 16.35
C GLN A 95 8.69 -0.68 17.18
N LYS A 96 8.84 -1.89 17.74
CA LYS A 96 7.87 -2.46 18.65
C LYS A 96 8.08 -1.88 20.06
N THR A 97 7.04 -1.28 20.60
CA THR A 97 6.95 -0.78 21.96
C THR A 97 5.99 -1.64 22.78
N LYS A 98 5.83 -1.31 24.07
CA LYS A 98 4.84 -1.98 24.94
C LYS A 98 3.40 -1.79 24.45
N ASN A 99 3.14 -0.77 23.62
CA ASN A 99 1.81 -0.40 23.14
C ASN A 99 1.55 -0.84 21.68
N GLY A 100 2.50 -1.54 21.05
CA GLY A 100 2.40 -1.97 19.66
C GLY A 100 3.54 -1.44 18.80
N TRP A 101 3.32 -1.33 17.49
CA TRP A 101 4.32 -0.80 16.58
C TRP A 101 4.18 0.73 16.46
N GLU A 102 5.30 1.44 16.58
CA GLU A 102 5.39 2.89 16.45
C GLU A 102 6.41 3.28 15.38
N ILE A 103 6.12 4.33 14.63
CA ILE A 103 7.05 4.87 13.64
C ILE A 103 8.10 5.72 14.36
N VAL A 104 9.37 5.34 14.22
CA VAL A 104 10.50 6.08 14.82
C VAL A 104 11.28 6.92 13.81
N LYS A 105 11.07 6.66 12.51
CA LYS A 105 11.68 7.44 11.42
C LYS A 105 10.82 7.37 10.17
N THR A 106 10.64 8.51 9.51
CA THR A 106 10.00 8.63 8.19
C THR A 106 10.89 9.43 7.26
N THR A 107 10.94 9.03 5.99
CA THR A 107 11.58 9.78 4.91
C THR A 107 10.66 9.74 3.70
N ASP A 108 10.25 10.91 3.22
CA ASP A 108 9.46 11.02 1.99
C ASP A 108 10.39 10.99 0.78
N HIS A 109 9.93 10.36 -0.29
CA HIS A 109 10.65 10.26 -1.55
C HIS A 109 9.74 10.70 -2.70
N TRP A 110 10.27 11.52 -3.60
CA TRP A 110 9.61 11.73 -4.89
C TRP A 110 10.01 10.60 -5.83
N ILE A 111 9.04 9.90 -6.39
CA ILE A 111 9.26 8.87 -7.40
C ILE A 111 8.77 9.47 -8.73
N SER A 112 9.73 9.89 -9.57
CA SER A 112 9.49 10.47 -10.89
C SER A 112 9.25 9.41 -11.95
#